data_AF-A0A1D2TQQ1-F1
#
_entry.id   AF-A0A1D2TQQ1-F1
#
_cell.length_a   1.000
_cell.length_b   1.000
_cell.length_c   1.000
_cell.angle_alpha   90.00
_cell.angle_beta   90.00
_cell.angle_gamma   90.00
#
_symmetry.space_group_name_H-M   'P 1'
#
loop_
_entity.id
_entity.type
_entity.pdbx_description
1 polymer ?
#
loop_
_entity_poly.entity_id
_entity_poly.type
_entity_poly.pdbx_seq_one_letter_code
_entity_poly.pdbx_strand_id
1 'polypeptide(L)'
;MRMRDEVAAFERRWPAPQHGETVPGFTWAQLERQLADLTESPVKAAMARDLVSALRKMSQFKPPEMVLREILCMSWALLDEGFQPEAPAP
;
A
#
# COMPACT_ATOMS: atom_id res chain seq x y z
N MET A 1 -8.59 17.22 10.05
CA MET A 1 -7.30 17.66 10.64
C MET A 1 -6.28 16.52 10.65
N ARG A 2 -6.65 15.32 11.13
CA ARG A 2 -5.82 14.11 11.23
C ARG A 2 -4.85 13.77 10.08
N MET A 3 -5.26 13.81 8.81
CA MET A 3 -4.38 13.44 7.68
C MET A 3 -3.16 14.38 7.53
N ARG A 4 -3.36 15.69 7.73
CA ARG A 4 -2.27 16.68 7.59
C ARG A 4 -1.25 16.52 8.73
N ASP A 5 -1.74 16.18 9.92
CA ASP A 5 -0.89 15.93 11.09
C ASP A 5 -0.07 14.65 10.90
N GLU A 6 -0.65 13.61 10.30
CA GLU A 6 0.03 12.36 9.95
C GLU A 6 1.14 12.58 8.91
N VAL A 7 0.86 13.35 7.86
CA VAL A 7 1.86 13.73 6.85
C VAL A 7 3.00 14.53 7.49
N ALA A 8 2.68 15.56 8.29
CA ALA A 8 3.70 16.36 8.95
C ALA A 8 4.55 15.55 9.96
N ALA A 9 3.96 14.56 10.64
CA ALA A 9 4.70 13.64 11.48
C ALA A 9 5.60 12.71 10.66
N PHE A 10 5.14 12.26 9.48
CA PHE A 10 5.92 11.44 8.57
C PHE A 10 7.16 12.20 8.07
N GLU A 11 6.98 13.41 7.52
CA GLU A 11 8.06 14.22 6.95
C GLU A 11 9.09 14.66 8.02
N ARG A 12 8.66 14.88 9.27
CA ARG A 12 9.59 15.13 10.37
C ARG A 12 10.46 13.93 10.71
N ARG A 13 9.93 12.71 10.56
CA ARG A 13 10.66 11.47 10.83
C ARG A 13 11.53 11.05 9.64
N TRP A 14 11.05 11.28 8.42
CA TRP A 14 11.73 11.00 7.17
C TRP A 14 11.79 12.27 6.31
N PRO A 15 12.79 13.12 6.55
CA PRO A 15 12.96 14.31 5.74
C PRO A 15 13.32 13.92 4.30
N ALA A 16 12.69 14.59 3.32
CA ALA A 16 12.94 14.33 1.91
C ALA A 16 14.44 14.54 1.56
N PRO A 17 15.07 13.60 0.83
CA PRO A 17 16.45 13.75 0.40
C PRO A 17 16.58 14.90 -0.60
N GLN A 18 17.69 15.64 -0.52
CA GLN A 18 17.95 16.80 -1.39
C GLN A 18 18.29 16.39 -2.83
N HIS A 19 18.86 15.21 -3.01
CA HIS A 19 19.27 14.63 -4.29
C HIS A 19 19.06 13.13 -4.26
N GLY A 20 18.77 12.52 -5.41
CA GLY A 20 18.66 11.07 -5.53
C GLY A 20 18.25 10.63 -6.92
N GLU A 21 18.64 9.39 -7.26
CA GLU A 21 18.10 8.69 -8.42
C GLU A 21 16.68 8.20 -8.12
N THR A 22 15.81 8.27 -9.12
CA THR A 22 14.44 7.80 -8.97
C THR A 22 14.33 6.32 -9.29
N VAL A 23 13.45 5.62 -8.56
CA VAL A 23 13.03 4.28 -8.96
C VAL A 23 12.15 4.37 -10.23
N PRO A 24 12.12 3.33 -11.08
CA PRO A 24 11.18 3.27 -12.19
C PRO A 24 9.74 3.44 -11.73
N GLY A 25 9.00 4.33 -12.40
CA GLY A 25 7.58 4.51 -12.15
C GLY A 25 6.75 3.36 -12.72
N PHE A 26 5.65 3.04 -12.05
CA PHE A 26 4.64 2.11 -12.52
C PHE A 26 3.24 2.66 -12.26
N THR A 27 2.27 2.19 -13.02
CA THR A 27 0.86 2.60 -12.91
C THR A 27 0.14 1.84 -11.80
N TRP A 28 -0.98 2.37 -11.32
CA TRP A 28 -1.86 1.67 -10.38
C TRP A 28 -2.31 0.30 -10.88
N ALA A 29 -2.57 0.17 -12.20
CA ALA A 29 -2.95 -1.11 -12.80
C ALA A 29 -1.80 -2.12 -12.81
N GLN A 30 -0.55 -1.67 -12.98
CA GLN A 30 0.63 -2.53 -12.85
C GLN A 30 0.80 -3.00 -11.40
N LEU A 31 0.67 -2.11 -10.42
CA LEU A 31 0.74 -2.45 -9.00
C LEU A 31 -0.34 -3.47 -8.60
N GLU A 32 -1.60 -3.20 -8.95
CA GLU A 32 -2.73 -4.09 -8.66
C GLU A 32 -2.51 -5.49 -9.23
N ARG A 33 -2.07 -5.56 -10.50
CA ARG A 33 -1.77 -6.84 -11.14
C ARG A 33 -0.69 -7.63 -10.41
N GLN A 34 0.40 -6.99 -9.99
CA GLN A 34 1.48 -7.68 -9.28
C GLN A 34 1.06 -8.12 -7.88
N LEU A 35 0.32 -7.28 -7.14
CA LEU A 35 -0.16 -7.67 -5.80
C LEU A 35 -1.18 -8.81 -5.86
N ALA A 36 -2.09 -8.81 -6.83
CA ALA A 36 -3.06 -9.89 -6.99
C ALA A 36 -2.41 -11.21 -7.45
N ASP A 37 -1.36 -11.12 -8.29
CA ASP A 37 -0.62 -12.28 -8.79
C ASP A 37 0.27 -12.93 -7.71
N LEU A 38 0.88 -12.11 -6.85
CA LEU A 38 1.70 -12.60 -5.73
C LEU A 38 0.88 -13.34 -4.66
N THR A 39 -0.43 -13.11 -4.59
CA THR A 39 -1.29 -13.83 -3.65
C THR A 39 -1.76 -15.15 -4.26
N GLU A 40 -1.27 -16.28 -3.74
CA GLU A 40 -1.64 -17.63 -4.22
C GLU A 40 -3.11 -18.02 -3.95
N SER A 41 -3.94 -17.09 -3.42
CA SER A 41 -5.35 -17.31 -3.07
C SER A 41 -6.27 -16.35 -3.85
N PRO A 42 -7.33 -16.85 -4.50
CA PRO A 42 -8.32 -16.01 -5.17
C PRO A 42 -8.99 -14.97 -4.26
N VAL A 43 -9.17 -15.31 -2.97
CA VAL A 43 -9.74 -14.40 -1.97
C VAL A 43 -8.77 -13.25 -1.67
N LYS A 44 -7.49 -13.57 -1.46
CA LYS A 44 -6.45 -12.56 -1.25
C LYS A 44 -6.23 -11.70 -2.49
N ALA A 45 -6.37 -12.26 -3.70
CA ALA A 45 -6.28 -11.52 -4.95
C ALA A 45 -7.41 -10.49 -5.08
N ALA A 46 -8.65 -10.84 -4.69
CA ALA A 46 -9.76 -9.88 -4.63
C ALA A 46 -9.48 -8.79 -3.58
N MET A 47 -9.01 -9.18 -2.39
CA MET A 47 -8.65 -8.24 -1.32
C MET A 47 -7.55 -7.26 -1.76
N ALA A 48 -6.54 -7.71 -2.51
CA ALA A 48 -5.49 -6.86 -3.06
C ALA A 48 -6.07 -5.75 -3.94
N ARG A 49 -7.06 -6.06 -4.79
CA ARG A 49 -7.72 -5.06 -5.67
C ARG A 49 -8.46 -3.99 -4.86
N ASP A 50 -9.20 -4.41 -3.84
CA ASP A 50 -9.93 -3.49 -2.96
C ASP A 50 -8.98 -2.57 -2.18
N LEU A 51 -7.89 -3.14 -1.66
CA LEU A 51 -6.87 -2.39 -0.92
C LEU A 51 -6.13 -1.40 -1.82
N VAL A 52 -5.77 -1.79 -3.05
CA VAL A 52 -5.13 -0.87 -4.02
C VAL A 52 -6.09 0.26 -4.41
N SER A 53 -7.37 -0.04 -4.61
CA SER A 53 -8.40 0.98 -4.89
C SER A 53 -8.52 1.99 -3.75
N ALA A 54 -8.50 1.54 -2.49
CA ALA A 54 -8.51 2.41 -1.32
C ALA A 54 -7.22 3.25 -1.22
N LEU A 55 -6.05 2.61 -1.39
CA LEU A 55 -4.75 3.28 -1.35
C LEU A 55 -4.64 4.38 -2.41
N ARG A 56 -5.08 4.11 -3.64
CA ARG A 56 -5.10 5.09 -4.74
C ARG A 56 -5.89 6.36 -4.39
N LYS A 57 -6.99 6.21 -3.65
CA LYS A 57 -7.80 7.37 -3.22
C LYS A 57 -7.08 8.18 -2.15
N MET A 58 -6.29 7.54 -1.29
CA MET A 58 -5.56 8.20 -0.21
C MET A 58 -4.23 8.79 -0.67
N SER A 59 -3.60 8.21 -1.70
CA SER A 59 -2.26 8.61 -2.16
C SER A 59 -2.18 10.06 -2.62
N GLN A 60 -3.28 10.62 -3.13
CA GLN A 60 -3.35 12.03 -3.56
C GLN A 60 -3.09 13.04 -2.42
N PHE A 61 -3.20 12.59 -1.16
CA PHE A 61 -3.00 13.41 0.03
C PHE A 61 -1.72 13.09 0.80
N LYS A 62 -0.85 12.22 0.25
CA LYS A 62 0.32 11.69 0.96
C LYS A 62 1.59 11.84 0.11
N PRO A 63 2.76 12.04 0.74
CA PRO A 63 4.02 12.03 0.01
C PRO A 63 4.31 10.63 -0.57
N PRO A 64 5.01 10.52 -1.72
CA PRO A 64 5.27 9.24 -2.38
C PRO A 64 5.92 8.19 -1.49
N GLU A 65 6.85 8.58 -0.62
CA GLU A 65 7.53 7.66 0.31
C GLU A 65 6.56 7.07 1.36
N MET A 66 5.57 7.85 1.80
CA MET A 66 4.52 7.34 2.70
C MET A 66 3.60 6.36 1.99
N VAL A 67 3.26 6.62 0.72
CA VAL A 67 2.50 5.69 -0.12
C VAL A 67 3.29 4.39 -0.35
N LEU A 68 4.59 4.48 -0.64
CA LEU A 68 5.48 3.33 -0.74
C LEU A 68 5.46 2.49 0.55
N ARG A 69 5.56 3.14 1.71
CA ARG A 69 5.48 2.44 3.00
C ARG A 69 4.16 1.68 3.17
N GLU A 70 3.05 2.27 2.74
CA GLU A 70 1.73 1.62 2.79
C GLU A 70 1.64 0.42 1.84
N ILE A 71 2.22 0.52 0.63
CA ILE A 71 2.34 -0.61 -0.30
C ILE A 71 3.13 -1.76 0.33
N LEU A 72 4.25 -1.46 0.98
CA LEU A 72 5.09 -2.47 1.62
C LEU A 72 4.35 -3.18 2.76
N CYS A 73 3.66 -2.42 3.64
CA CYS A 73 2.84 -2.99 4.70
C CYS A 73 1.70 -3.87 4.15
N MET A 74 1.02 -3.40 3.10
CA MET A 74 -0.04 -4.14 2.44
C MET A 74 0.47 -5.45 1.84
N SER A 75 1.62 -5.40 1.16
CA SER A 75 2.25 -6.58 0.56
C SER A 75 2.60 -7.60 1.64
N TRP A 76 3.17 -7.16 2.77
CA TRP A 76 3.48 -8.02 3.90
C TRP A 76 2.23 -8.72 4.44
N ALA A 77 1.12 -7.99 4.62
CA ALA A 77 -0.14 -8.56 5.09
C ALA A 77 -0.79 -9.53 4.08
N LEU A 78 -0.69 -9.24 2.78
CA LEU A 78 -1.21 -10.10 1.72
C LEU A 78 -0.44 -11.43 1.63
N LEU A 79 0.88 -11.38 1.79
CA LEU A 79 1.76 -12.54 1.67
C LEU A 79 1.88 -13.37 2.96
N ASP A 80 1.35 -12.89 4.08
CA ASP A 80 1.32 -13.67 5.31
C ASP A 80 0.42 -14.91 5.16
N GLU A 81 1.03 -16.10 5.08
CA GLU A 81 0.34 -17.39 5.00
C GLU A 81 -0.48 -17.71 6.26
N GLY A 82 -0.14 -17.12 7.41
CA GLY A 82 -0.87 -17.26 8.67
C GLY A 82 -2.15 -16.43 8.75
N PHE A 83 -2.35 -15.49 7.82
CA PHE A 83 -3.52 -14.63 7.81
C PHE A 83 -4.75 -15.38 7.24
N GLN A 84 -5.57 -15.90 8.15
CA GLN A 84 -6.90 -16.44 7.85
C GLN A 84 -7.92 -15.29 7.92
N PRO A 85 -8.49 -14.81 6.79
CA PRO A 85 -9.61 -13.86 6.87
C PRO A 85 -10.74 -14.52 7.66
N GLU A 86 -11.22 -13.83 8.69
CA GLU A 86 -12.21 -14.35 9.63
C GLU A 86 -13.42 -14.92 8.86
N ALA A 87 -13.67 -16.23 9.00
CA ALA A 87 -14.83 -16.85 8.38
C ALA A 87 -16.10 -16.24 9.02
N PRO A 88 -17.12 -15.86 8.23
CA PRO A 88 -18.36 -15.35 8.81
C PRO A 88 -18.92 -16.41 9.76
N ALA A 89 -19.21 -16.00 10.99
CA ALA A 89 -19.81 -16.86 12.02
C ALA A 89 -21.09 -17.52 11.48
N PRO A 90 -21.38 -18.78 11.88
CA PRO A 90 -22.49 -19.57 11.36
C PRO A 90 -23.87 -18.96 11.63
#